data_AF-F6JDK5-F1
#
_entry.id   AF-F6JDK5-F1
#
_cell.length_a   1.000
_cell.length_b   1.000
_cell.length_c   1.000
_cell.angle_alpha   90.00
_cell.angle_beta   90.00
_cell.angle_gamma   90.00
#
_symmetry.space_group_name_H-M   'P 1'
#
loop_
_entity.id
_entity.type
_entity.pdbx_description
1 polymer ?
#
loop_
_entity_poly.entity_id
_entity_poly.type
_entity_poly.pdbx_seq_one_letter_code
_entity_poly.pdbx_strand_id
1 'polypeptide(L)'
;KQAQVIRRYTMTNTNRLSVAVIQLGATIQSIQVPDAYHQLSDVVLGFDDVAGYTKYRNYHFGCTLGRVSDVVGNGEFIMDERRVVVSKNHHGQKHQINGGFVGFDQVIWDLEMKRPDGVTLRHVSPDGHEGYPGNLKVLLHFTIDDDNRFFIQIEATTNQTTPVNISNQIIFNLAGQTTGIKGIFDHQINIEAMETMETSAPDELPTGRFKNVNDSVYDIRLPVFMGDRVRQFEHKPVKGYDV
;
A
#
# COMPACT_ATOMS: atom_id res chain seq x y z
N LYS A 1 -21.12 -14.62 17.97
CA LYS A 1 -20.13 -13.67 17.41
C LYS A 1 -19.94 -12.56 18.43
N GLN A 2 -18.73 -12.38 18.95
CA GLN A 2 -18.41 -11.30 19.88
C GLN A 2 -18.10 -10.05 19.05
N ALA A 3 -18.63 -8.89 19.44
CA ALA A 3 -18.27 -7.63 18.78
C ALA A 3 -16.79 -7.34 19.06
N GLN A 4 -16.01 -7.09 18.01
CA GLN A 4 -14.61 -6.73 18.13
C GLN A 4 -14.46 -5.22 17.93
N VAL A 5 -13.88 -4.55 18.92
CA VAL A 5 -13.63 -3.11 18.87
C VAL A 5 -12.38 -2.86 18.04
N ILE A 6 -12.51 -2.09 16.95
CA ILE A 6 -11.39 -1.59 16.16
C ILE A 6 -11.05 -0.19 16.66
N ARG A 7 -9.80 0.03 17.05
CA ARG A 7 -9.32 1.32 17.54
C ARG A 7 -8.65 2.13 16.43
N ARG A 8 -8.76 3.46 16.57
CA ARG A 8 -7.98 4.45 15.84
C ARG A 8 -6.93 5.06 16.77
N TYR A 9 -5.73 5.28 16.24
CA TYR A 9 -4.64 6.00 16.90
C TYR A 9 -4.32 7.23 16.06
N THR A 10 -4.29 8.40 16.69
CA THR A 10 -3.99 9.67 16.04
C THR A 10 -2.74 10.25 16.68
N MET A 11 -1.76 10.58 15.86
CA MET A 11 -0.51 11.23 16.26
C MET A 11 -0.52 12.64 15.69
N THR A 12 -0.14 13.64 16.48
CA THR A 12 -0.10 15.04 16.02
C THR A 12 1.19 15.70 16.53
N ASN A 13 1.93 16.36 15.64
CA ASN A 13 3.16 17.07 15.98
C ASN A 13 2.90 18.56 16.26
N THR A 14 3.96 19.30 16.62
CA THR A 14 3.87 20.74 16.91
C THR A 14 3.51 21.59 15.67
N ASN A 15 3.84 21.09 14.48
CA ASN A 15 3.53 21.73 13.19
C ASN A 15 2.13 21.39 12.64
N ARG A 16 1.29 20.73 13.43
CA ARG A 16 -0.08 20.32 13.09
C ARG A 16 -0.18 19.27 11.97
N LEU A 17 0.90 18.58 11.61
CA LEU A 17 0.77 17.29 10.93
C LEU A 17 0.02 16.35 11.86
N SER A 18 -1.05 15.74 11.36
CA SER A 18 -1.85 14.76 12.09
C SER A 18 -2.05 13.52 11.24
N VAL A 19 -1.60 12.36 11.74
CA VAL A 19 -1.73 11.07 11.06
C VAL A 19 -2.63 10.18 11.90
N ALA A 20 -3.62 9.54 11.28
CA ALA A 20 -4.49 8.58 11.94
C ALA A 20 -4.33 7.18 11.32
N VAL A 21 -4.19 6.17 12.17
CA VAL A 21 -4.08 4.76 11.79
C VAL A 21 -5.14 3.94 12.53
N ILE A 22 -5.84 3.04 11.83
CA ILE A 22 -6.79 2.10 12.42
C ILE A 22 -6.21 0.68 12.48
N GLN A 23 -6.68 -0.13 13.43
CA GLN A 23 -6.18 -1.50 13.60
C GLN A 23 -6.52 -2.44 12.44
N LEU A 24 -7.68 -2.26 11.80
CA LEU A 24 -8.03 -3.04 10.62
C LEU A 24 -7.04 -2.70 9.51
N GLY A 25 -6.35 -3.71 8.97
CA GLY A 25 -5.38 -3.55 7.89
C GLY A 25 -4.12 -2.76 8.26
N ALA A 26 -3.96 -2.37 9.53
CA ALA A 26 -3.04 -1.31 9.94
C ALA A 26 -3.14 -0.07 9.01
N THR A 27 -4.38 0.29 8.69
CA THR A 27 -4.70 1.25 7.64
C THR A 27 -4.42 2.68 8.06
N ILE A 28 -3.71 3.42 7.22
CA ILE A 28 -3.56 4.87 7.35
C ILE A 28 -4.87 5.51 6.89
N GLN A 29 -5.64 6.01 7.85
CA GLN A 29 -6.98 6.53 7.63
C GLN A 29 -6.97 7.99 7.14
N SER A 30 -6.05 8.81 7.66
CA SER A 30 -5.93 10.22 7.30
C SER A 30 -4.51 10.72 7.51
N ILE A 31 -4.10 11.67 6.67
CA ILE A 31 -2.89 12.48 6.84
C ILE A 31 -3.31 13.92 6.64
N GLN A 32 -3.50 14.65 7.74
CA GLN A 32 -3.80 16.07 7.70
C GLN A 32 -2.51 16.88 7.80
N VAL A 33 -2.27 17.74 6.82
CA VAL A 33 -1.07 18.58 6.75
C VAL A 33 -1.47 20.03 6.42
N PRO A 34 -0.86 21.04 7.05
CA PRO A 34 -1.14 22.43 6.72
C PRO A 34 -0.51 22.84 5.38
N ASP A 35 -1.24 23.60 4.58
CA ASP A 35 -0.72 24.26 3.39
C ASP A 35 0.06 25.56 3.72
N ALA A 36 0.51 26.27 2.68
CA ALA A 36 1.22 27.54 2.80
C ALA A 36 0.38 28.68 3.43
N TYR A 37 -0.95 28.54 3.47
CA TYR A 37 -1.89 29.46 4.11
C TYR A 37 -2.35 28.94 5.48
N HIS A 38 -1.69 27.92 6.02
CA HIS A 38 -2.00 27.28 7.28
C HIS A 38 -3.39 26.60 7.33
N GLN A 39 -3.98 26.26 6.18
CA GLN A 39 -5.21 25.48 6.10
C GLN A 39 -4.88 23.99 6.15
N LEU A 40 -5.57 23.24 7.00
CA LEU A 40 -5.40 21.79 7.13
C LEU A 40 -6.28 21.08 6.10
N SER A 41 -5.66 20.18 5.34
CA SER A 41 -6.34 19.28 4.41
C SER A 41 -5.90 17.84 4.65
N ASP A 42 -6.85 16.91 4.56
CA ASP A 42 -6.51 15.49 4.52
C ASP A 42 -6.06 15.11 3.11
N VAL A 43 -4.80 14.70 2.97
CA VAL A 43 -4.15 14.49 1.68
C VAL A 43 -4.13 13.03 1.25
N VAL A 44 -4.85 12.14 1.93
CA VAL A 44 -5.01 10.73 1.52
C VAL A 44 -6.48 10.36 1.37
N LEU A 45 -6.77 9.46 0.44
CA LEU A 45 -8.12 8.89 0.27
C LEU A 45 -8.37 7.83 1.35
N GLY A 46 -9.56 7.87 1.94
CA GLY A 46 -9.96 6.95 2.99
C GLY A 46 -11.45 7.03 3.29
N PHE A 47 -11.85 6.47 4.43
CA PHE A 47 -13.23 6.50 4.91
C PHE A 47 -13.27 6.91 6.38
N ASP A 48 -14.36 7.55 6.79
CA ASP A 48 -14.57 7.98 8.17
C ASP A 48 -14.70 6.81 9.16
N ASP A 49 -15.17 5.65 8.67
CA ASP A 49 -15.45 4.48 9.50
C ASP A 49 -15.03 3.15 8.85
N VAL A 50 -15.06 2.08 9.66
CA VAL A 50 -14.75 0.71 9.25
C VAL A 50 -15.73 0.17 8.20
N ALA A 51 -16.98 0.66 8.19
CA ALA A 51 -17.98 0.19 7.24
C ALA A 51 -17.62 0.61 5.81
N GLY A 52 -17.06 1.82 5.63
CA GLY A 52 -16.49 2.28 4.37
C GLY A 52 -15.38 1.35 3.86
N TYR A 53 -14.38 1.08 4.71
CA TYR A 53 -13.29 0.15 4.37
C TYR A 53 -13.78 -1.27 4.03
N THR A 54 -14.80 -1.76 4.75
CA THR A 54 -15.38 -3.08 4.48
C THR A 54 -16.12 -3.12 3.14
N LYS A 55 -16.92 -2.08 2.87
CA LYS A 55 -17.72 -1.96 1.64
C LYS A 55 -16.85 -1.82 0.39
N TYR A 56 -15.76 -1.07 0.50
CA TYR A 56 -14.87 -0.71 -0.60
C TYR A 56 -13.51 -1.41 -0.52
N ARG A 57 -13.45 -2.57 0.16
CA ARG A 57 -12.22 -3.30 0.46
C ARG A 57 -11.34 -3.60 -0.75
N ASN A 58 -11.95 -3.79 -1.93
CA ASN A 58 -11.22 -4.11 -3.17
C ASN A 58 -10.28 -2.98 -3.65
N TYR A 59 -10.42 -1.77 -3.12
CA TYR A 59 -9.53 -0.65 -3.43
C TYR A 59 -8.33 -0.53 -2.47
N HIS A 60 -8.34 -1.28 -1.36
CA HIS A 60 -7.25 -1.35 -0.38
C HIS A 60 -6.75 0.01 0.19
N PHE A 61 -7.58 1.06 0.20
CA PHE A 61 -7.22 2.42 0.62
C PHE A 61 -6.39 2.45 1.93
N GLY A 62 -5.12 2.85 1.84
CA GLY A 62 -4.21 3.05 2.98
C GLY A 62 -3.82 1.78 3.75
N CYS A 63 -4.27 0.60 3.31
CA CYS A 63 -4.06 -0.66 4.01
C CYS A 63 -2.62 -1.19 3.82
N THR A 64 -2.17 -2.01 4.77
CA THR A 64 -0.94 -2.79 4.62
C THR A 64 -1.19 -4.04 3.79
N LEU A 65 -0.37 -4.28 2.77
CA LEU A 65 -0.45 -5.43 1.87
C LEU A 65 0.63 -6.46 2.22
N GLY A 66 0.27 -7.74 2.28
CA GLY A 66 1.20 -8.82 2.60
C GLY A 66 0.47 -10.14 2.91
N ARG A 67 1.16 -11.27 3.08
CA ARG A 67 2.62 -11.44 3.32
C ARG A 67 3.54 -11.09 2.15
N VAL A 68 3.05 -11.27 0.92
CA VAL A 68 3.69 -10.79 -0.31
C VAL A 68 2.69 -9.87 -1.00
N SER A 69 3.03 -8.59 -1.10
CA SER A 69 2.29 -7.60 -1.88
C SER A 69 2.46 -7.89 -3.37
N ASP A 70 1.50 -7.43 -4.17
CA ASP A 70 1.44 -7.69 -5.61
C ASP A 70 1.20 -9.18 -5.92
N VAL A 71 1.53 -9.62 -7.13
CA VAL A 71 1.08 -10.89 -7.69
C VAL A 71 2.11 -12.01 -7.52
N VAL A 72 1.66 -13.16 -6.99
CA VAL A 72 2.38 -14.44 -7.10
C VAL A 72 1.86 -15.19 -8.31
N GLY A 73 2.69 -15.22 -9.36
CA GLY A 73 2.41 -15.92 -10.61
C GLY A 73 2.06 -17.40 -10.38
N ASN A 74 1.02 -17.86 -11.09
CA ASN A 74 0.41 -19.19 -10.96
C ASN A 74 -0.02 -19.63 -9.53
N GLY A 75 0.08 -18.73 -8.54
CA GLY A 75 -0.17 -19.05 -7.13
C GLY A 75 0.80 -20.10 -6.58
N GLU A 76 2.04 -20.13 -7.07
CA GLU A 76 3.07 -21.05 -6.59
C GLU A 76 4.48 -20.59 -6.90
N PHE A 77 5.45 -21.11 -6.16
CA PHE A 77 6.88 -20.90 -6.40
C PHE A 77 7.71 -22.06 -5.86
N ILE A 78 8.98 -22.12 -6.26
CA ILE A 78 9.96 -23.07 -5.71
C ILE A 78 10.79 -22.36 -4.65
N MET A 79 10.91 -22.96 -3.48
CA MET A 79 11.74 -22.49 -2.37
C MET A 79 12.42 -23.70 -1.72
N ASP A 80 13.74 -23.67 -1.58
CA ASP A 80 14.53 -24.79 -1.05
C ASP A 80 14.18 -26.14 -1.69
N GLU A 81 14.10 -26.15 -3.03
CA GLU A 81 13.74 -27.32 -3.86
C GLU A 81 12.31 -27.86 -3.64
N ARG A 82 11.50 -27.19 -2.82
CA ARG A 82 10.11 -27.56 -2.54
C ARG A 82 9.15 -26.63 -3.28
N ARG A 83 8.10 -27.22 -3.85
CA ARG A 83 6.97 -26.47 -4.41
C ARG A 83 6.10 -25.96 -3.27
N VAL A 84 5.94 -24.64 -3.18
CA VAL A 84 5.00 -23.96 -2.29
C VAL A 84 3.82 -23.50 -3.14
N VAL A 85 2.61 -23.85 -2.72
CA VAL A 85 1.36 -23.41 -3.35
C VAL A 85 0.64 -22.47 -2.41
N VAL A 86 0.34 -21.27 -2.90
CA VAL A 86 -0.39 -20.24 -2.16
C VAL A 86 -1.84 -20.19 -2.61
N SER A 87 -2.69 -19.50 -1.84
CA SER A 87 -4.08 -19.29 -2.24
C SER A 87 -4.17 -18.51 -3.54
N LYS A 88 -5.31 -18.61 -4.25
CA LYS A 88 -5.47 -18.00 -5.57
C LYS A 88 -6.73 -17.15 -5.62
N ASN A 89 -6.59 -15.88 -5.27
CA ASN A 89 -7.67 -14.89 -5.21
C ASN A 89 -7.74 -13.99 -6.46
N HIS A 90 -6.89 -14.20 -7.47
CA HIS A 90 -6.73 -13.29 -8.61
C HIS A 90 -6.79 -14.01 -9.97
N HIS A 91 -7.18 -13.28 -11.04
CA HIS A 91 -7.40 -13.77 -12.42
C HIS A 91 -8.04 -15.17 -12.49
N GLY A 92 -9.29 -15.29 -12.03
CA GLY A 92 -10.02 -16.57 -12.11
C GLY A 92 -9.39 -17.69 -11.27
N GLN A 93 -8.82 -17.34 -10.11
CA GLN A 93 -8.10 -18.27 -9.22
C GLN A 93 -6.85 -18.89 -9.84
N LYS A 94 -6.19 -18.16 -10.74
CA LYS A 94 -4.90 -18.56 -11.32
C LYS A 94 -3.72 -18.02 -10.51
N HIS A 95 -3.85 -16.82 -9.95
CA HIS A 95 -2.78 -16.10 -9.27
C HIS A 95 -3.17 -15.74 -7.85
N GLN A 96 -2.19 -15.45 -7.00
CA GLN A 96 -2.42 -14.75 -5.74
C GLN A 96 -2.10 -13.28 -5.92
N ILE A 97 -2.87 -12.38 -5.31
CA ILE A 97 -2.52 -10.96 -5.19
C ILE A 97 -2.62 -10.54 -3.72
N ASN A 98 -1.69 -9.69 -3.29
CA ASN A 98 -1.70 -9.01 -1.98
C ASN A 98 -1.85 -9.95 -0.78
N GLY A 99 -1.23 -11.13 -0.87
CA GLY A 99 -1.19 -12.11 0.20
C GLY A 99 -2.43 -13.00 0.35
N GLY A 100 -3.40 -12.94 -0.56
CA GLY A 100 -4.48 -13.94 -0.65
C GLY A 100 -5.86 -13.44 -0.23
N PHE A 101 -6.75 -14.38 0.13
CA PHE A 101 -8.15 -14.06 0.43
C PHE A 101 -8.32 -13.21 1.69
N VAL A 102 -7.50 -13.48 2.70
CA VAL A 102 -7.39 -12.74 3.95
C VAL A 102 -5.94 -12.26 4.09
N GLY A 103 -5.58 -11.23 3.33
CA GLY A 103 -4.27 -10.57 3.42
C GLY A 103 -4.12 -9.71 4.69
N PHE A 104 -2.96 -9.09 4.82
CA PHE A 104 -2.65 -8.17 5.94
C PHE A 104 -3.58 -6.96 6.02
N ASP A 105 -4.28 -6.65 4.94
CA ASP A 105 -5.26 -5.57 4.82
C ASP A 105 -6.61 -5.90 5.48
N GLN A 106 -6.89 -7.19 5.72
CA GLN A 106 -8.19 -7.66 6.23
C GLN A 106 -8.15 -8.14 7.69
N VAL A 107 -6.96 -8.20 8.29
CA VAL A 107 -6.80 -8.60 9.70
C VAL A 107 -6.87 -7.38 10.63
N ILE A 108 -7.30 -7.62 11.87
CA ILE A 108 -7.23 -6.62 12.93
C ILE A 108 -5.88 -6.78 13.63
N TRP A 109 -5.03 -5.76 13.51
CA TRP A 109 -3.70 -5.74 14.11
C TRP A 109 -3.77 -5.43 15.61
N ASP A 110 -2.94 -6.10 16.39
CA ASP A 110 -2.78 -5.86 17.81
C ASP A 110 -2.00 -4.57 18.05
N LEU A 111 -2.32 -3.87 19.14
CA LEU A 111 -1.46 -2.78 19.61
C LEU A 111 -0.25 -3.37 20.36
N GLU A 112 0.95 -3.15 19.86
CA GLU A 112 2.19 -3.53 20.55
C GLU A 112 2.66 -2.41 21.48
N MET A 113 2.68 -1.16 20.99
CA MET A 113 3.23 -0.04 21.74
C MET A 113 2.58 1.28 21.35
N LYS A 114 2.42 2.18 22.33
CA LYS A 114 2.11 3.60 22.11
C LYS A 114 3.30 4.45 22.53
N ARG A 115 3.58 5.51 21.78
CA ARG A 115 4.57 6.53 22.08
C ARG A 115 3.98 7.93 21.80
N PRO A 116 4.58 9.01 22.33
CA PRO A 116 4.11 10.36 22.03
C PRO A 116 4.12 10.70 20.54
N ASP A 117 5.10 10.16 19.82
CA ASP A 117 5.37 10.39 18.40
C ASP A 117 4.81 9.28 17.49
N GLY A 118 4.16 8.25 18.03
CA GLY A 118 3.83 7.09 17.22
C GLY A 118 3.06 5.94 17.87
N VAL A 119 2.77 4.94 17.05
CA VAL A 119 2.18 3.67 17.45
C VAL A 119 2.89 2.51 16.77
N THR A 120 3.03 1.38 17.46
CA THR A 120 3.46 0.11 16.87
C THR A 120 2.30 -0.87 16.87
N LEU A 121 1.96 -1.38 15.69
CA LEU A 121 0.97 -2.43 15.51
C LEU A 121 1.67 -3.76 15.22
N ARG A 122 1.09 -4.87 15.68
CA ARG A 122 1.63 -6.21 15.52
C ARG A 122 0.61 -7.13 14.87
N HIS A 123 1.08 -7.99 13.97
CA HIS A 123 0.33 -9.13 13.48
C HIS A 123 1.22 -10.38 13.51
N VAL A 124 0.61 -11.54 13.77
CA VAL A 124 1.27 -12.84 13.64
C VAL A 124 0.50 -13.63 12.61
N SER A 125 1.13 -13.84 11.45
CA SER A 125 0.61 -14.69 10.39
C SER A 125 1.11 -16.12 10.64
N PRO A 126 0.22 -17.07 10.97
CA PRO A 126 0.63 -18.41 11.33
C PRO A 126 1.23 -19.17 10.14
N ASP A 127 1.97 -20.23 10.44
CA ASP A 127 2.45 -21.20 9.45
C ASP A 127 1.28 -21.74 8.60
N GLY A 128 1.46 -21.75 7.28
CA GLY A 128 0.46 -22.18 6.31
C GLY A 128 -0.61 -21.13 5.99
N HIS A 129 -0.61 -19.95 6.61
CA HIS A 129 -1.59 -18.90 6.33
C HIS A 129 -1.49 -18.44 4.87
N GLU A 130 -2.61 -18.57 4.13
CA GLU A 130 -2.67 -18.29 2.69
C GLU A 130 -1.65 -19.09 1.85
N GLY A 131 -1.15 -20.21 2.43
CA GLY A 131 -0.19 -21.14 1.84
C GLY A 131 1.29 -20.83 2.10
N TYR A 132 1.61 -19.77 2.84
CA TYR A 132 2.99 -19.42 3.15
C TYR A 132 3.56 -20.20 4.34
N PRO A 133 4.78 -20.75 4.23
CA PRO A 133 5.42 -21.46 5.33
C PRO A 133 5.94 -20.50 6.41
N GLY A 134 6.05 -20.96 7.65
CA GLY A 134 6.58 -20.22 8.78
C GLY A 134 5.57 -19.28 9.44
N ASN A 135 5.63 -19.26 10.78
CA ASN A 135 4.99 -18.22 11.57
C ASN A 135 5.76 -16.92 11.33
N LEU A 136 5.10 -15.88 10.84
CA LEU A 136 5.68 -14.56 10.63
C LEU A 136 5.10 -13.57 11.62
N LYS A 137 5.94 -13.06 12.54
CA LYS A 137 5.62 -11.88 13.36
C LYS A 137 5.99 -10.63 12.56
N VAL A 138 5.05 -9.71 12.41
CA VAL A 138 5.27 -8.40 11.78
C VAL A 138 4.98 -7.30 12.79
N LEU A 139 5.87 -6.32 12.85
CA LEU A 139 5.68 -5.05 13.55
C LEU A 139 5.66 -3.92 12.52
N LEU A 140 4.65 -3.05 12.62
CA LEU A 140 4.54 -1.83 11.85
C LEU A 140 4.66 -0.65 12.80
N HIS A 141 5.72 0.13 12.64
CA HIS A 141 5.96 1.33 13.43
C HIS A 141 5.53 2.54 12.58
N PHE A 142 4.47 3.19 13.03
CA PHE A 142 4.00 4.45 12.48
C PHE A 142 4.45 5.57 13.40
N THR A 143 5.35 6.43 12.94
CA THR A 143 5.87 7.54 13.74
C THR A 143 5.88 8.83 12.93
N ILE A 144 5.80 9.97 13.62
CA ILE A 144 5.97 11.30 13.04
C ILE A 144 7.07 12.07 13.78
N ASP A 145 7.69 13.04 13.13
CA ASP A 145 8.59 13.99 13.79
C ASP A 145 8.06 15.43 13.67
N ASP A 146 8.72 16.37 14.35
CA ASP A 146 8.38 17.80 14.28
C ASP A 146 8.82 18.45 12.94
N ASP A 147 9.57 17.77 12.07
CA ASP A 147 9.90 18.24 10.72
C ASP A 147 8.82 17.86 9.68
N ASN A 148 7.62 17.45 10.14
CA ASN A 148 6.52 16.96 9.32
C ASN A 148 6.84 15.70 8.50
N ARG A 149 7.76 14.86 8.98
CA ARG A 149 8.01 13.55 8.37
C ARG A 149 7.09 12.51 8.99
N PHE A 150 6.54 11.65 8.15
CA PHE A 150 5.80 10.46 8.56
C PHE A 150 6.60 9.23 8.12
N PHE A 151 6.89 8.35 9.08
CA PHE A 151 7.67 7.13 8.87
C PHE A 151 6.79 5.90 9.03
N ILE A 152 7.04 4.92 8.16
CA ILE A 152 6.51 3.57 8.25
C ILE A 152 7.72 2.64 8.25
N GLN A 153 8.04 2.07 9.41
CA GLN A 153 9.07 1.04 9.54
C GLN A 153 8.39 -0.32 9.69
N ILE A 154 8.87 -1.29 8.91
CA ILE A 154 8.33 -2.65 8.87
C ILE A 154 9.41 -3.61 9.37
N GLU A 155 9.13 -4.31 10.46
CA GLU A 155 9.99 -5.37 10.97
C GLU A 155 9.27 -6.71 10.85
N ALA A 156 9.94 -7.72 10.32
CA ALA A 156 9.38 -9.05 10.14
C ALA A 156 10.35 -10.12 10.64
N THR A 157 9.85 -11.06 11.44
CA THR A 157 10.63 -12.18 11.96
C THR A 157 9.88 -13.48 11.73
N THR A 158 10.55 -14.48 11.18
CA THR A 158 9.99 -15.79 10.84
C THR A 158 10.76 -16.91 11.53
N ASN A 159 10.10 -18.05 11.73
CA ASN A 159 10.73 -19.27 12.23
C ASN A 159 11.08 -20.30 11.13
N GLN A 160 10.76 -20.01 9.87
CA GLN A 160 11.11 -20.80 8.69
C GLN A 160 11.44 -19.86 7.51
N THR A 161 12.24 -20.33 6.56
CA THR A 161 12.43 -19.63 5.28
C THR A 161 11.06 -19.36 4.63
N THR A 162 10.78 -18.12 4.28
CA THR A 162 9.54 -17.70 3.60
C THR A 162 9.80 -16.40 2.85
N PRO A 163 9.12 -16.14 1.71
CA PRO A 163 9.11 -14.81 1.13
C PRO A 163 8.35 -13.84 2.04
N VAL A 164 8.83 -12.59 2.06
CA VAL A 164 8.20 -11.44 2.72
C VAL A 164 8.40 -10.24 1.81
N ASN A 165 7.29 -9.63 1.38
CA ASN A 165 7.28 -8.37 0.64
C ASN A 165 6.05 -7.61 1.13
N ILE A 166 6.24 -6.58 1.94
CA ILE A 166 5.14 -5.87 2.60
C ILE A 166 5.16 -4.43 2.10
N SER A 167 4.00 -3.95 1.67
CA SER A 167 3.82 -2.59 1.18
C SER A 167 2.62 -1.93 1.86
N ASN A 168 2.41 -0.64 1.61
CA ASN A 168 1.21 0.07 2.01
C ASN A 168 0.57 0.77 0.81
N GLN A 169 -0.75 0.69 0.69
CA GLN A 169 -1.51 1.22 -0.43
C GLN A 169 -2.06 2.63 -0.16
N ILE A 170 -1.19 3.58 0.23
CA ILE A 170 -1.62 4.98 0.42
C ILE A 170 -1.96 5.59 -0.94
N ILE A 171 -3.14 6.21 -1.06
CA ILE A 171 -3.52 6.95 -2.25
C ILE A 171 -3.57 8.44 -1.90
N PHE A 172 -2.59 9.19 -2.40
CA PHE A 172 -2.44 10.60 -2.11
C PHE A 172 -3.24 11.50 -3.05
N ASN A 173 -3.81 12.56 -2.48
CA ASN A 173 -4.21 13.76 -3.18
C ASN A 173 -3.77 14.99 -2.36
N LEU A 174 -2.63 15.57 -2.71
CA LEU A 174 -2.05 16.72 -2.01
C LEU A 174 -2.92 17.98 -2.02
N ALA A 175 -3.85 18.10 -2.96
CA ALA A 175 -4.83 19.19 -3.00
C ALA A 175 -5.98 18.98 -1.99
N GLY A 176 -6.03 17.83 -1.33
CA GLY A 176 -7.09 17.40 -0.44
C GLY A 176 -7.95 16.29 -1.06
N GLN A 177 -8.32 15.31 -0.25
CA GLN A 177 -9.02 14.08 -0.68
C GLN A 177 -10.32 14.33 -1.46
N THR A 178 -10.99 15.46 -1.22
CA THR A 178 -12.29 15.81 -1.84
C THR A 178 -12.17 16.54 -3.18
N THR A 179 -10.97 16.94 -3.60
CA THR A 179 -10.78 17.73 -4.85
C THR A 179 -10.92 16.89 -6.12
N GLY A 180 -10.84 15.56 -5.98
CA GLY A 180 -11.00 14.61 -7.08
C GLY A 180 -9.97 14.79 -8.19
N ILE A 181 -10.38 14.49 -9.42
CA ILE A 181 -9.49 14.47 -10.60
C ILE A 181 -8.83 15.82 -10.89
N LYS A 182 -9.51 16.93 -10.58
CA LYS A 182 -8.95 18.28 -10.80
C LYS A 182 -7.71 18.49 -9.95
N GLY A 183 -7.78 18.14 -8.66
CA GLY A 183 -6.64 18.26 -7.75
C GLY A 183 -5.47 17.37 -8.19
N ILE A 184 -5.74 16.12 -8.55
CA ILE A 184 -4.70 15.19 -9.02
C ILE A 184 -4.01 15.69 -10.29
N PHE A 185 -4.73 16.30 -11.22
CA PHE A 185 -4.16 16.75 -12.50
C PHE A 185 -3.17 17.90 -12.35
N ASP A 186 -3.29 18.68 -11.27
CA ASP A 186 -2.39 19.79 -10.96
C ASP A 186 -1.14 19.35 -10.19
N HIS A 187 -1.06 18.08 -9.75
CA HIS A 187 0.15 17.57 -9.07
C HIS A 187 1.33 17.53 -10.03
N GLN A 188 2.48 17.91 -9.51
CA GLN A 188 3.76 17.64 -10.17
C GLN A 188 4.36 16.38 -9.58
N ILE A 189 4.74 15.45 -10.46
CA ILE A 189 5.41 14.20 -10.09
C ILE A 189 6.74 14.09 -10.81
N ASN A 190 7.73 13.50 -10.14
CA ASN A 190 8.88 12.91 -10.77
C ASN A 190 9.22 11.57 -10.11
N ILE A 191 9.70 10.61 -10.89
CA ILE A 191 10.20 9.32 -10.41
C ILE A 191 11.62 9.14 -10.94
N GLU A 192 12.58 9.03 -10.03
CA GLU A 192 14.00 8.85 -10.35
C GLU A 192 14.32 7.38 -10.72
N ALA A 193 13.66 6.87 -11.76
CA ALA A 193 13.87 5.53 -12.30
C ALA A 193 14.31 5.59 -13.77
N MET A 194 15.29 4.76 -14.14
CA MET A 194 15.80 4.66 -15.51
C MET A 194 15.05 3.63 -16.36
N GLU A 195 14.35 2.71 -15.70
CA GLU A 195 13.70 1.57 -16.33
C GLU A 195 12.36 1.26 -15.66
N THR A 196 11.42 0.72 -16.43
CA THR A 196 10.20 0.07 -15.93
C THR A 196 10.29 -1.44 -16.10
N MET A 197 9.52 -2.19 -15.32
CA MET A 197 9.37 -3.63 -15.52
C MET A 197 8.37 -3.85 -16.65
N GLU A 198 8.66 -4.72 -17.62
CA GLU A 198 7.65 -5.12 -18.60
C GLU A 198 6.71 -6.16 -17.99
N THR A 199 5.41 -5.91 -18.08
CA THR A 199 4.35 -6.86 -17.73
C THR A 199 3.79 -7.60 -18.95
N SER A 200 3.33 -8.83 -18.74
CA SER A 200 2.72 -9.66 -19.78
C SER A 200 1.21 -9.48 -19.84
N ALA A 201 0.60 -9.49 -21.02
CA ALA A 201 -0.86 -9.59 -21.15
C ALA A 201 -1.31 -11.06 -21.27
N PRO A 202 -2.49 -11.44 -20.75
CA PRO A 202 -3.49 -10.59 -20.08
C PRO A 202 -3.37 -10.54 -18.54
N ASP A 203 -2.41 -11.27 -17.95
CA ASP A 203 -2.33 -11.49 -16.50
C ASP A 203 -1.50 -10.44 -15.75
N GLU A 204 -0.91 -9.49 -16.49
CA GLU A 204 -0.12 -8.35 -16.00
C GLU A 204 1.09 -8.74 -15.13
N LEU A 205 1.57 -9.98 -15.25
CA LEU A 205 2.74 -10.46 -14.52
C LEU A 205 4.05 -9.85 -15.03
N PRO A 206 5.02 -9.53 -14.15
CA PRO A 206 6.38 -9.17 -14.53
C PRO A 206 7.02 -10.24 -15.42
N THR A 207 7.55 -9.82 -16.57
CA THR A 207 8.29 -10.69 -17.49
C THR A 207 9.75 -10.88 -17.10
N GLY A 208 10.25 -10.05 -16.16
CA GLY A 208 11.66 -9.96 -15.80
C GLY A 208 12.50 -9.12 -16.77
N ARG A 209 11.92 -8.58 -17.84
CA ARG A 209 12.59 -7.66 -18.75
C ARG A 209 12.39 -6.22 -18.31
N PHE A 210 13.48 -5.47 -18.23
CA PHE A 210 13.45 -4.04 -17.96
C PHE A 210 13.40 -3.25 -19.28
N LYS A 211 12.63 -2.17 -19.31
CA LYS A 211 12.52 -1.25 -20.45
C LYS A 211 13.00 0.13 -20.03
N ASN A 212 13.95 0.67 -20.77
CA ASN A 212 14.45 2.02 -20.53
C ASN A 212 13.34 3.06 -20.76
N VAL A 213 13.27 4.07 -19.88
CA VAL A 213 12.24 5.11 -19.96
C VAL A 213 12.54 6.20 -20.98
N ASN A 214 13.78 6.35 -21.45
CA ASN A 214 14.20 7.40 -22.38
C ASN A 214 13.24 7.50 -23.58
N ASP A 215 12.87 8.73 -23.94
CA ASP A 215 11.99 9.04 -25.06
C ASP A 215 10.62 8.32 -25.02
N SER A 216 10.14 7.98 -23.82
CA SER A 216 8.84 7.33 -23.61
C SER A 216 7.88 8.16 -22.74
N VAL A 217 6.59 7.80 -22.77
CA VAL A 217 5.56 8.39 -21.88
C VAL A 217 5.82 8.11 -20.39
N TYR A 218 6.68 7.14 -20.10
CA TYR A 218 7.12 6.76 -18.76
C TYR A 218 8.32 7.58 -18.27
N ASP A 219 8.93 8.42 -19.12
CA ASP A 219 9.98 9.33 -18.67
C ASP A 219 9.40 10.52 -17.90
N ILE A 220 9.37 10.36 -16.59
CA ILE A 220 9.00 11.40 -15.63
C ILE A 220 10.13 11.64 -14.62
N ARG A 221 11.39 11.51 -15.06
CA ARG A 221 12.55 11.82 -14.19
C ARG A 221 12.67 13.31 -13.88
N LEU A 222 12.12 14.16 -14.74
CA LEU A 222 11.93 15.58 -14.50
C LEU A 222 10.47 15.86 -14.06
N PRO A 223 10.24 16.87 -13.19
CA PRO A 223 8.90 17.23 -12.75
C PRO A 223 7.95 17.52 -13.91
N VAL A 224 6.79 16.88 -13.88
CA VAL A 224 5.74 17.00 -14.89
C VAL A 224 4.38 17.09 -14.23
N PHE A 225 3.44 17.82 -14.85
CA PHE A 225 2.05 17.81 -14.40
C PHE A 225 1.39 16.47 -14.73
N MET A 226 0.77 15.86 -13.72
CA MET A 226 0.10 14.57 -13.86
C MET A 226 -0.98 14.61 -14.95
N GLY A 227 -1.75 15.71 -15.03
CA GLY A 227 -2.79 15.86 -16.04
C GLY A 227 -2.26 15.80 -17.48
N ASP A 228 -1.15 16.49 -17.76
CA ASP A 228 -0.52 16.51 -19.09
C ASP A 228 -0.03 15.12 -19.51
N ARG A 229 0.45 14.37 -18.54
CA ARG A 229 0.96 13.02 -18.74
C ARG A 229 -0.12 11.97 -18.89
N VAL A 230 -1.10 11.93 -18.00
CA VAL A 230 -2.21 10.95 -18.04
C VAL A 230 -2.99 11.05 -19.36
N ARG A 231 -3.15 12.25 -19.94
CA ARG A 231 -3.77 12.43 -21.26
C ARG A 231 -3.06 11.66 -22.39
N GLN A 232 -1.75 11.41 -22.28
CA GLN A 232 -1.00 10.64 -23.27
C GLN A 232 -1.36 9.14 -23.27
N PHE A 233 -2.04 8.67 -22.20
CA PHE A 233 -2.53 7.31 -22.06
C PHE A 233 -3.97 7.12 -22.52
N GLU A 234 -4.67 8.16 -22.97
CA GLU A 234 -6.10 8.09 -23.33
C GLU A 234 -6.39 7.04 -24.41
N HIS A 235 -5.43 6.82 -25.31
CA HIS A 235 -5.49 5.82 -26.39
C HIS A 235 -4.62 4.58 -26.13
N LYS A 236 -4.11 4.39 -24.91
CA LYS A 236 -3.30 3.24 -24.52
C LYS A 236 -4.17 2.19 -23.79
N PRO A 237 -3.81 0.90 -23.86
CA PRO A 237 -4.51 -0.15 -23.11
C PRO A 237 -4.46 0.07 -21.59
N VAL A 238 -3.29 0.47 -21.08
CA VAL A 238 -3.08 0.85 -19.69
C VAL A 238 -3.27 2.36 -19.57
N LYS A 239 -4.17 2.79 -18.69
CA LYS A 239 -4.53 4.19 -18.48
C LYS A 239 -3.81 4.77 -17.28
N GLY A 240 -2.51 5.04 -17.42
CA GLY A 240 -1.69 5.65 -16.37
C GLY A 240 -0.29 5.05 -16.25
N TYR A 241 0.33 5.28 -15.10
CA TYR A 241 1.71 4.91 -14.77
C TYR A 241 1.85 3.56 -14.03
N ASP A 242 0.78 2.77 -14.00
CA ASP A 242 0.81 1.43 -13.43
C ASP A 242 1.46 0.48 -14.46
N VAL A 243 2.80 0.40 -14.43
CA VAL A 243 3.63 -0.30 -15.44
C VAL A 243 4.73 -1.16 -14.89
#